data_AF-A0A0C9U930-F1
#
_entry.id   AF-A0A0C9U930-F1
#
_cell.length_a   1.000
_cell.length_b   1.000
_cell.length_c   1.000
_cell.angle_alpha   90.00
_cell.angle_beta   90.00
_cell.angle_gamma   90.00
#
_symmetry.space_group_name_H-M   'P 1'
#
loop_
_entity.id
_entity.type
_entity.pdbx_description
1 polymer ?
#
loop_
_entity_poly.entity_id
_entity_poly.type
_entity_poly.pdbx_seq_one_letter_code
_entity_poly.pdbx_strand_id
1 'polypeptide(L)'
;MYSYLRQGGLEQRGLQVPPQPPPTQLPRPPSTQPPRPPSTQLPQPSTTQPPGMPPMMVGNHYGMHQAPAFHSVPVQQHFMREGSVDMTMGEYGGHPTFPIVRERSVEPPQQLLMQPRYNGATQNTLFAQLEQMQAQLQAQMQVQMQAQMRALAAGLGVTSLPATGGNNHVMETNARGNGWLTGGSGLGGQAWLGSQTGFGGQGRNQRDNTLVIIGPRLLKSYKKSGQILKETRALLVTLESALGEEMVMKLREESQKEDASQYRPRLIEAPSRLEVLKKIQEEETAGNPVINRRTGTVRAACKMTGSIGINMALELVMRQQNLHAKLQLQNHPTLRQEVDTDESRRRLLKTLEEWSKTLKDFMPPEALQEESVMELLPEKEKLRVPSDYSQDSHERLGLMVLARTEYRLRVAQAYDALKKIREALDLKSFMVRQKHTNAGQAALLRSETAIERAQRQVDKWAEVYERAWDAMESLREGDTNQRHDNGRLKFLNRGRDLIILSKWLEEQKFWRERGEVAEATAARKGEGRQELSWIWKVEFQVGTAPDMIENAVQGLMAEAIRLEWLHAKAGYSGSKKK
;
A
#
# COMPACT_ATOMS: atom_id res chain seq x y z
N MET A 1 -52.35 29.69 36.31
CA MET A 1 -52.40 29.06 34.97
C MET A 1 -51.84 27.65 35.05
N TYR A 2 -52.58 26.77 35.71
CA TYR A 2 -52.31 25.34 35.85
C TYR A 2 -53.68 24.66 35.99
N SER A 3 -54.27 24.23 34.87
CA SER A 3 -55.44 23.33 34.74
C SER A 3 -55.91 23.31 33.28
N TYR A 4 -56.56 22.21 32.87
CA TYR A 4 -57.04 21.82 31.51
C TYR A 4 -55.99 21.07 30.66
N LEU A 5 -56.16 19.83 30.15
CA LEU A 5 -57.25 18.83 30.00
C LEU A 5 -56.60 17.43 30.13
N ARG A 6 -57.11 16.42 30.86
CA ARG A 6 -58.40 15.69 30.85
C ARG A 6 -58.55 14.65 29.72
N GLN A 7 -58.46 13.38 30.16
CA GLN A 7 -59.18 12.17 29.73
C GLN A 7 -58.95 11.57 28.32
N GLY A 8 -58.25 10.44 28.30
CA GLY A 8 -58.40 9.38 27.31
C GLY A 8 -58.31 8.03 28.02
N GLY A 9 -59.46 7.35 28.18
CA GLY A 9 -59.54 6.02 28.76
C GLY A 9 -59.03 4.97 27.78
N LEU A 10 -58.11 4.10 28.25
CA LEU A 10 -57.67 2.92 27.53
C LEU A 10 -58.34 1.70 28.15
N GLU A 11 -59.26 1.10 27.38
CA GLU A 11 -59.81 -0.22 27.63
C GLU A 11 -58.67 -1.25 27.73
N GLN A 12 -58.61 -1.96 28.85
CA GLN A 12 -57.82 -3.19 28.97
C GLN A 12 -58.51 -4.30 28.17
N ARG A 13 -58.14 -4.46 26.89
CA ARG A 13 -58.37 -5.73 26.19
C ARG A 13 -57.28 -6.70 26.61
N GLY A 14 -57.68 -7.74 27.35
CA GLY A 14 -56.83 -8.86 27.72
C GLY A 14 -56.21 -9.51 26.49
N LEU A 15 -54.89 -9.39 26.37
CA LEU A 15 -54.10 -10.17 25.43
C LEU A 15 -53.99 -11.60 25.98
N GLN A 16 -54.84 -12.47 25.44
CA GLN A 16 -54.77 -13.90 25.65
C GLN A 16 -53.50 -14.43 24.97
N VAL A 17 -52.54 -14.87 25.78
CA VAL A 17 -51.30 -15.50 25.31
C VAL A 17 -51.66 -16.84 24.64
N PRO A 18 -51.35 -17.06 23.36
CA PRO A 18 -51.57 -18.36 22.73
C PRO A 18 -50.65 -19.42 23.37
N PRO A 19 -51.13 -20.67 23.53
CA PRO A 19 -50.34 -21.74 24.14
C PRO A 19 -49.07 -22.02 23.34
N GLN A 20 -47.95 -22.15 24.04
CA GLN A 20 -46.68 -22.54 23.43
C GLN A 20 -46.82 -23.92 22.76
N PRO A 21 -46.32 -24.09 21.51
CA PRO A 21 -46.25 -25.40 20.90
C PRO A 21 -45.26 -26.30 21.65
N PRO A 22 -45.53 -27.61 21.76
CA PRO A 22 -44.62 -28.54 22.44
C PRO A 22 -43.27 -28.60 21.72
N PRO A 23 -42.16 -28.82 22.44
CA PRO A 23 -40.83 -28.84 21.86
C PRO A 23 -40.70 -29.98 20.84
N THR A 24 -40.43 -29.60 19.60
CA THR A 24 -40.06 -30.52 18.52
C THR A 24 -38.79 -31.27 18.90
N GLN A 25 -38.92 -32.56 19.22
CA GLN A 25 -37.78 -33.44 19.41
C GLN A 25 -37.09 -33.64 18.05
N LEU A 26 -35.92 -33.05 17.89
CA LEU A 26 -35.04 -33.34 16.75
C LEU A 26 -34.56 -34.80 16.85
N PRO A 27 -34.60 -35.58 15.75
CA PRO A 27 -34.08 -36.94 15.73
C PRO A 27 -32.57 -36.92 16.02
N ARG A 28 -32.13 -37.79 16.94
CA ARG A 28 -30.70 -37.99 17.23
C ARG A 28 -29.97 -38.38 15.95
N PRO A 29 -28.81 -37.77 15.64
CA PRO A 29 -27.98 -38.22 14.54
C PRO A 29 -27.50 -39.66 14.81
N PRO A 30 -27.39 -40.51 13.78
CA PRO A 30 -26.86 -41.86 13.92
C PRO A 30 -25.40 -41.80 14.40
N SER A 31 -25.08 -42.65 15.37
CA SER A 31 -23.73 -42.83 15.92
C SER A 31 -22.81 -43.39 14.83
N THR A 32 -22.03 -42.51 14.19
CA THR A 32 -20.95 -42.91 13.29
C THR A 32 -19.72 -43.25 14.14
N GLN A 33 -19.49 -44.54 14.39
CA GLN A 33 -18.19 -44.99 14.89
C GLN A 33 -17.12 -44.70 13.83
N PRO A 34 -15.98 -44.10 14.20
CA PRO A 34 -14.87 -43.93 13.27
C PRO A 34 -14.29 -45.31 12.89
N PRO A 35 -13.93 -45.53 11.61
CA PRO A 35 -13.32 -46.77 11.17
C PRO A 35 -11.98 -46.99 11.86
N ARG A 36 -11.73 -48.22 12.33
CA ARG A 36 -10.43 -48.65 12.86
C ARG A 36 -9.34 -48.40 11.80
N PRO A 37 -8.18 -47.83 12.19
CA PRO A 37 -7.04 -47.77 11.29
C PRO A 37 -6.55 -49.19 10.94
N PRO A 38 -6.11 -49.43 9.70
CA PRO A 38 -5.55 -50.71 9.30
C PRO A 38 -4.24 -50.96 10.04
N SER A 39 -4.08 -52.19 10.56
CA SER A 39 -2.84 -52.65 11.20
C SER A 39 -1.68 -52.64 10.22
N THR A 40 -0.77 -51.67 10.36
CA THR A 40 0.51 -51.65 9.67
C THR A 40 1.40 -52.76 10.22
N GLN A 41 1.50 -53.88 9.49
CA GLN A 41 2.55 -54.87 9.74
C GLN A 41 3.91 -54.27 9.35
N LEU A 42 4.81 -54.15 10.33
CA LEU A 42 6.21 -53.83 10.12
C LEU A 42 6.88 -54.94 9.30
N PRO A 43 7.59 -54.64 8.20
CA PRO A 43 8.39 -55.63 7.50
C PRO A 43 9.61 -56.01 8.35
N GLN A 44 9.85 -57.32 8.48
CA GLN A 44 11.04 -57.85 9.14
C GLN A 44 12.30 -57.53 8.33
N PRO A 45 13.43 -57.20 8.99
CA PRO A 45 14.69 -57.00 8.30
C PRO A 45 15.29 -58.34 7.85
N SER A 46 15.42 -58.50 6.53
CA SER A 46 16.19 -59.57 5.91
C SER A 46 17.68 -59.37 6.14
N THR A 47 18.29 -60.37 6.77
CA THR A 47 19.72 -60.52 7.04
C THR A 47 20.51 -60.64 5.73
N THR A 48 21.18 -59.57 5.32
CA THR A 48 22.17 -59.61 4.23
C THR A 48 23.57 -59.63 4.83
N GLN A 49 24.28 -60.75 4.63
CA GLN A 49 25.70 -60.91 4.96
C GLN A 49 26.57 -59.97 4.10
N PRO A 50 27.62 -59.33 4.65
CA PRO A 50 28.61 -58.63 3.85
C PRO A 50 29.70 -59.60 3.33
N PRO A 51 30.17 -59.45 2.08
CA PRO A 51 31.34 -60.16 1.58
C PRO A 51 32.63 -59.52 2.12
N GLY A 52 33.64 -60.37 2.32
CA GLY A 52 34.87 -60.06 3.06
C GLY A 52 35.75 -58.96 2.48
N MET A 53 36.47 -58.29 3.39
CA MET A 53 37.63 -57.46 3.07
C MET A 53 38.94 -58.17 3.46
N PRO A 54 40.02 -57.98 2.68
CA PRO A 54 41.38 -58.47 2.98
C PRO A 54 42.16 -57.50 3.91
N PRO A 55 43.36 -57.88 4.39
CA PRO A 55 43.88 -57.43 5.68
C PRO A 55 44.70 -56.14 5.65
N MET A 56 44.46 -55.34 6.69
CA MET A 56 45.40 -54.57 7.53
C MET A 56 46.77 -54.19 6.96
N MET A 57 47.00 -52.90 6.79
CA MET A 57 48.30 -52.26 6.96
C MET A 57 48.22 -51.23 8.09
N VAL A 58 49.21 -51.32 8.98
CA VAL A 58 49.41 -50.63 10.25
C VAL A 58 49.81 -49.16 10.02
N GLY A 59 49.32 -48.24 10.86
CA GLY A 59 49.82 -46.86 10.87
C GLY A 59 49.20 -45.92 11.90
N ASN A 60 49.78 -45.91 13.10
CA ASN A 60 50.02 -44.79 14.04
C ASN A 60 48.91 -43.78 14.45
N HIS A 61 48.66 -43.78 15.77
CA HIS A 61 48.73 -42.62 16.70
C HIS A 61 48.06 -41.29 16.30
N TYR A 62 47.01 -40.88 17.03
CA TYR A 62 47.00 -39.78 18.01
C TYR A 62 45.56 -39.41 18.41
N GLY A 63 45.37 -38.97 19.65
CA GLY A 63 44.40 -37.90 19.97
C GLY A 63 43.08 -38.31 20.59
N MET A 64 43.10 -38.56 21.90
CA MET A 64 41.95 -38.41 22.79
C MET A 64 41.30 -37.03 22.64
N HIS A 65 40.01 -36.98 22.31
CA HIS A 65 39.08 -35.97 22.84
C HIS A 65 37.67 -36.57 22.93
N GLN A 66 37.19 -36.69 24.16
CA GLN A 66 35.83 -37.06 24.53
C GLN A 66 34.85 -35.97 24.10
N ALA A 67 33.76 -36.35 23.45
CA ALA A 67 32.57 -35.52 23.26
C ALA A 67 31.40 -36.15 24.04
N PRO A 68 30.60 -35.37 24.80
CA PRO A 68 29.49 -35.92 25.56
C PRO A 68 28.23 -36.09 24.70
N ALA A 69 27.50 -37.16 25.00
CA ALA A 69 26.23 -37.54 24.41
C ALA A 69 25.10 -36.56 24.77
N PHE A 70 24.43 -36.01 23.74
CA PHE A 70 23.18 -35.30 23.91
C PHE A 70 22.04 -36.29 24.21
N HIS A 71 21.46 -36.17 25.41
CA HIS A 71 20.21 -36.82 25.77
C HIS A 71 19.03 -35.99 25.25
N SER A 72 18.20 -36.59 24.40
CA SER A 72 16.92 -36.05 23.98
C SER A 72 15.91 -36.13 25.12
N VAL A 73 15.44 -34.98 25.62
CA VAL A 73 14.32 -34.87 26.56
C VAL A 73 13.05 -34.50 25.76
N PRO A 74 11.92 -35.20 25.91
CA PRO A 74 10.66 -34.79 25.32
C PRO A 74 10.00 -33.70 26.17
N VAL A 75 9.71 -32.55 25.57
CA VAL A 75 8.92 -31.47 26.17
C VAL A 75 7.43 -31.84 26.09
N GLN A 76 6.83 -32.14 27.23
CA GLN A 76 5.37 -32.16 27.41
C GLN A 76 4.88 -30.70 27.56
N GLN A 77 4.05 -30.24 26.63
CA GLN A 77 3.27 -29.01 26.78
C GLN A 77 2.11 -29.26 27.74
N HIS A 78 2.20 -28.69 28.95
CA HIS A 78 1.07 -28.58 29.88
C HIS A 78 0.23 -27.35 29.54
N PHE A 79 -1.07 -27.58 29.34
CA PHE A 79 -2.13 -26.58 29.19
C PHE A 79 -2.83 -26.39 30.55
N MET A 80 -2.88 -25.17 31.08
CA MET A 80 -3.76 -24.69 32.18
C MET A 80 -4.07 -23.24 31.79
N ARG A 81 -5.27 -22.83 31.35
CA ARG A 81 -6.60 -22.71 32.00
C ARG A 81 -6.65 -21.83 33.27
N GLU A 82 -7.42 -20.76 33.11
CA GLU A 82 -8.23 -19.99 34.07
C GLU A 82 -7.55 -19.02 35.05
N GLY A 83 -7.84 -17.73 34.84
CA GLY A 83 -7.73 -16.64 35.80
C GLY A 83 -8.92 -15.70 35.62
N SER A 84 -10.01 -16.00 36.34
CA SER A 84 -11.17 -15.14 36.54
C SER A 84 -10.76 -13.94 37.41
N VAL A 85 -11.03 -12.72 36.96
CA VAL A 85 -10.85 -11.51 37.77
C VAL A 85 -12.20 -10.81 37.89
N ASP A 86 -12.74 -10.84 39.10
CA ASP A 86 -13.86 -10.03 39.57
C ASP A 86 -13.52 -8.54 39.43
N MET A 87 -14.34 -7.80 38.68
CA MET A 87 -14.33 -6.34 38.71
C MET A 87 -15.40 -5.84 39.68
N THR A 88 -14.93 -5.31 40.81
CA THR A 88 -15.70 -4.47 41.73
C THR A 88 -16.10 -3.15 41.06
N MET A 89 -17.40 -2.89 40.97
CA MET A 89 -17.99 -1.61 40.58
C MET A 89 -17.75 -0.58 41.70
N GLY A 90 -16.90 0.41 41.43
CA GLY A 90 -16.74 1.61 42.26
C GLY A 90 -17.56 2.76 41.73
N GLU A 91 -18.53 3.21 42.51
CA GLU A 91 -19.32 4.42 42.31
C GLU A 91 -18.43 5.68 42.34
N TYR A 92 -18.50 6.52 41.31
CA TYR A 92 -18.10 7.93 41.40
C TYR A 92 -19.11 8.79 40.64
N GLY A 93 -19.98 9.44 41.42
CA GLY A 93 -20.78 10.57 40.99
C GLY A 93 -19.96 11.87 41.04
N GLY A 94 -20.15 12.72 40.04
CA GLY A 94 -19.55 14.04 39.99
C GLY A 94 -19.76 14.72 38.64
N HIS A 95 -20.92 15.36 38.45
CA HIS A 95 -21.17 16.27 37.34
C HIS A 95 -20.51 17.63 37.61
N PRO A 96 -19.67 18.17 36.70
CA PRO A 96 -19.33 19.58 36.71
C PRO A 96 -20.27 20.37 35.79
N THR A 97 -20.88 21.39 36.39
CA THR A 97 -21.69 22.43 35.74
C THR A 97 -20.79 23.36 34.92
N PHE A 98 -21.04 23.49 33.61
CA PHE A 98 -20.35 24.47 32.76
C PHE A 98 -21.12 25.80 32.73
N PRO A 99 -20.46 26.97 32.81
CA PRO A 99 -21.11 28.26 32.68
C PRO A 99 -21.38 28.61 31.21
N ILE A 100 -22.61 29.08 30.96
CA ILE A 100 -23.08 29.63 29.69
C ILE A 100 -22.44 31.00 29.48
N VAL A 101 -21.57 31.12 28.47
CA VAL A 101 -21.01 32.39 28.00
C VAL A 101 -21.98 32.97 26.95
N ARG A 102 -22.49 34.18 27.24
CA ARG A 102 -23.31 34.99 26.31
C ARG A 102 -22.44 35.52 25.17
N GLU A 103 -22.75 35.11 23.94
CA GLU A 103 -22.23 35.76 22.73
C GLU A 103 -22.86 37.15 22.56
N ARG A 104 -22.00 38.17 22.49
CA ARG A 104 -22.38 39.52 22.05
C ARG A 104 -22.41 39.55 20.52
N SER A 105 -23.57 39.87 19.98
CA SER A 105 -23.77 40.20 18.57
C SER A 105 -23.02 41.48 18.22
N VAL A 106 -22.11 41.42 17.24
CA VAL A 106 -21.45 42.57 16.64
C VAL A 106 -21.85 42.60 15.18
N GLU A 107 -22.60 43.63 14.78
CA GLU A 107 -22.96 43.88 13.38
C GLU A 107 -21.71 44.26 12.56
N PRO A 108 -21.55 43.74 11.33
CA PRO A 108 -20.51 44.20 10.42
C PRO A 108 -20.94 45.47 9.66
N PRO A 109 -20.00 46.36 9.30
CA PRO A 109 -20.29 47.60 8.61
C PRO A 109 -20.68 47.36 7.15
N GLN A 110 -21.73 48.05 6.70
CA GLN A 110 -22.16 48.07 5.31
C GLN A 110 -21.07 48.69 4.42
N GLN A 111 -20.41 47.88 3.60
CA GLN A 111 -19.56 48.36 2.50
C GLN A 111 -20.36 48.35 1.20
N LEU A 112 -20.48 49.53 0.58
CA LEU A 112 -21.03 49.71 -0.77
C LEU A 112 -20.24 48.87 -1.79
N LEU A 113 -20.86 47.84 -2.35
CA LEU A 113 -20.36 47.14 -3.53
C LEU A 113 -20.62 47.98 -4.79
N MET A 114 -19.57 48.61 -5.33
CA MET A 114 -19.54 48.96 -6.76
C MET A 114 -19.31 47.69 -7.56
N GLN A 115 -20.30 47.26 -8.34
CA GLN A 115 -20.13 46.17 -9.31
C GLN A 115 -19.36 46.67 -10.55
N PRO A 116 -18.24 46.03 -10.93
CA PRO A 116 -17.59 46.32 -12.20
C PRO A 116 -18.44 45.73 -13.34
N ARG A 117 -18.89 46.60 -14.26
CA ARG A 117 -19.47 46.16 -15.53
C ARG A 117 -18.38 45.49 -16.37
N TYR A 118 -18.36 44.16 -16.37
CA TYR A 118 -17.50 43.39 -17.26
C TYR A 118 -18.08 43.44 -18.69
N ASN A 119 -17.33 44.03 -19.61
CA ASN A 119 -17.67 44.07 -21.03
C ASN A 119 -17.54 42.66 -21.64
N GLY A 120 -18.63 42.13 -22.22
CA GLY A 120 -18.67 40.79 -22.85
C GLY A 120 -17.72 40.57 -24.05
N ALA A 121 -16.97 41.59 -24.48
CA ALA A 121 -15.98 41.48 -25.55
C ALA A 121 -14.74 40.64 -25.16
N THR A 122 -14.40 40.54 -23.87
CA THR A 122 -13.23 39.78 -23.39
C THR A 122 -13.50 38.29 -23.19
N GLN A 123 -14.75 37.86 -23.05
CA GLN A 123 -15.08 36.42 -22.96
C GLN A 123 -14.98 35.71 -24.31
N ASN A 124 -15.42 36.37 -25.39
CA ASN A 124 -15.38 35.78 -26.73
C ASN A 124 -13.93 35.60 -27.23
N THR A 125 -13.01 36.49 -26.87
CA THR A 125 -11.58 36.32 -27.20
C THR A 125 -10.93 35.19 -26.41
N LEU A 126 -11.26 35.02 -25.13
CA LEU A 126 -10.76 33.90 -24.33
C LEU A 126 -11.29 32.54 -24.83
N PHE A 127 -12.55 32.48 -25.26
CA PHE A 127 -13.13 31.25 -25.81
C PHE A 127 -12.49 30.85 -27.15
N ALA A 128 -12.27 31.83 -28.05
CA ALA A 128 -11.56 31.61 -29.30
C ALA A 128 -10.10 31.15 -29.07
N GLN A 129 -9.43 31.71 -28.05
CA GLN A 129 -8.07 31.34 -27.70
C GLN A 129 -7.98 29.91 -27.13
N LEU A 130 -8.99 29.49 -26.37
CA LEU A 130 -9.10 28.12 -25.85
C LEU A 130 -9.36 27.11 -26.99
N GLU A 131 -10.25 27.42 -27.94
CA GLU A 131 -10.51 26.57 -29.11
C GLU A 131 -9.27 26.44 -30.00
N GLN A 132 -8.52 27.52 -30.20
CA GLN A 132 -7.27 27.50 -30.96
C GLN A 132 -6.22 26.61 -30.28
N MET A 133 -6.06 26.72 -28.96
CA MET A 133 -5.12 25.90 -28.20
C MET A 133 -5.51 24.42 -28.24
N GLN A 134 -6.81 24.11 -28.19
CA GLN A 134 -7.32 22.75 -28.31
C GLN A 134 -7.09 22.17 -29.71
N ALA A 135 -7.28 22.97 -30.78
CA ALA A 135 -6.99 22.56 -32.15
C ALA A 135 -5.49 22.29 -32.36
N GLN A 136 -4.61 23.12 -31.78
CA GLN A 136 -3.16 22.89 -31.82
C GLN A 136 -2.74 21.59 -31.14
N LEU A 137 -3.30 21.29 -29.96
CA LEU A 137 -3.01 20.06 -29.25
C LEU A 137 -3.44 18.81 -30.04
N GLN A 138 -4.61 18.87 -30.70
CA GLN A 138 -5.08 17.79 -31.58
C GLN A 138 -4.19 17.60 -32.81
N ALA A 139 -3.75 18.69 -33.44
CA ALA A 139 -2.82 18.64 -34.56
C ALA A 139 -1.47 18.04 -34.16
N GLN A 140 -0.94 18.43 -33.00
CA GLN A 140 0.32 17.90 -32.48
C GLN A 140 0.24 16.39 -32.20
N MET A 141 -0.86 15.93 -31.59
CA MET A 141 -1.10 14.50 -31.40
C MET A 141 -1.20 13.73 -32.73
N GLN A 142 -1.86 14.29 -33.75
CA GLN A 142 -1.93 13.66 -35.07
C GLN A 142 -0.55 13.55 -35.73
N VAL A 143 0.27 14.59 -35.66
CA VAL A 143 1.64 14.57 -36.20
C VAL A 143 2.50 13.54 -35.47
N GLN A 144 2.43 13.48 -34.14
CA GLN A 144 3.17 12.49 -33.36
C GLN A 144 2.72 11.06 -33.68
N MET A 145 1.41 10.83 -33.86
CA MET A 145 0.87 9.54 -34.26
C MET A 145 1.34 9.15 -35.67
N GLN A 146 1.33 10.08 -36.63
CA GLN A 146 1.85 9.82 -37.98
C GLN A 146 3.36 9.51 -37.97
N ALA A 147 4.13 10.22 -37.14
CA ALA A 147 5.56 9.95 -36.97
C ALA A 147 5.81 8.55 -36.37
N GLN A 148 5.06 8.14 -35.35
CA GLN A 148 5.14 6.78 -34.79
C GLN A 148 4.74 5.72 -35.82
N MET A 149 3.68 5.95 -36.59
CA MET A 149 3.26 5.05 -37.66
C MET A 149 4.32 4.93 -38.77
N ARG A 150 4.98 6.03 -39.15
CA ARG A 150 6.09 6.01 -40.12
C ARG A 150 7.32 5.29 -39.58
N ALA A 151 7.67 5.51 -38.30
CA ALA A 151 8.79 4.81 -37.66
C ALA A 151 8.54 3.30 -37.58
N LEU A 152 7.31 2.89 -37.26
CA LEU A 152 6.90 1.48 -37.27
C LEU A 152 6.94 0.88 -38.68
N ALA A 153 6.49 1.62 -39.70
CA ALA A 153 6.55 1.16 -41.09
C ALA A 153 8.00 1.01 -41.60
N ALA A 154 8.89 1.94 -41.23
CA ALA A 154 10.31 1.88 -41.55
C ALA A 154 11.02 0.72 -40.85
N GLY A 155 10.67 0.44 -39.58
CA GLY A 155 11.23 -0.69 -38.82
C GLY A 155 10.81 -2.07 -39.36
N LEU A 156 9.71 -2.14 -40.11
CA LEU A 156 9.21 -3.38 -40.75
C LEU A 156 9.81 -3.63 -42.14
N GLY A 157 10.74 -2.78 -42.62
CA GLY A 157 11.40 -2.98 -43.91
C GLY A 157 10.48 -2.89 -45.13
N VAL A 158 9.32 -2.23 -45.01
CA VAL A 158 8.37 -2.07 -46.12
C VAL A 158 8.87 -0.94 -47.03
N THR A 159 9.87 -1.24 -47.87
CA THR A 159 10.28 -0.36 -48.97
C THR A 159 9.30 -0.51 -50.14
N SER A 160 8.45 0.51 -50.30
CA SER A 160 7.77 0.99 -51.53
C SER A 160 7.23 -0.02 -52.56
N LEU A 161 5.92 0.08 -52.82
CA LEU A 161 5.28 -0.30 -54.09
C LEU A 161 5.91 0.48 -55.27
N PRO A 162 6.08 -0.12 -56.47
CA PRO A 162 6.76 0.52 -57.58
C PRO A 162 5.88 1.59 -58.24
N ALA A 163 6.42 2.80 -58.34
CA ALA A 163 6.01 3.78 -59.33
C ALA A 163 6.61 3.39 -60.68
N THR A 164 5.77 3.32 -61.70
CA THR A 164 6.13 3.18 -63.11
C THR A 164 7.05 4.31 -63.57
N GLY A 165 8.14 3.95 -64.24
CA GLY A 165 8.75 4.77 -65.30
C GLY A 165 10.21 5.13 -65.10
N GLY A 166 11.03 4.79 -66.10
CA GLY A 166 12.24 5.53 -66.42
C GLY A 166 13.53 4.71 -66.37
N ASN A 167 13.93 4.20 -67.54
CA ASN A 167 15.31 3.82 -67.86
C ASN A 167 16.33 4.86 -67.34
N ASN A 168 17.41 4.40 -66.70
CA ASN A 168 18.73 4.50 -67.31
C ASN A 168 19.80 3.72 -66.56
N HIS A 169 20.75 3.30 -67.37
CA HIS A 169 21.86 2.39 -67.17
C HIS A 169 23.09 3.19 -66.74
N VAL A 170 23.72 2.89 -65.60
CA VAL A 170 25.15 3.20 -65.33
C VAL A 170 25.73 2.16 -64.38
N MET A 171 26.90 1.63 -64.75
CA MET A 171 27.73 0.69 -64.00
C MET A 171 28.26 1.27 -62.69
N GLU A 172 28.40 0.45 -61.65
CA GLU A 172 29.48 0.68 -60.69
C GLU A 172 30.01 -0.61 -60.05
N THR A 173 31.31 -0.54 -59.82
CA THR A 173 32.27 -1.60 -59.58
C THR A 173 32.45 -1.96 -58.11
N ASN A 174 32.85 -3.21 -57.89
CA ASN A 174 33.52 -3.75 -56.71
C ASN A 174 34.53 -2.78 -56.06
N ALA A 175 34.50 -2.65 -54.73
CA ALA A 175 35.70 -2.41 -53.92
C ALA A 175 35.53 -2.92 -52.49
N ARG A 176 36.41 -3.86 -52.12
CA ARG A 176 36.72 -4.32 -50.77
C ARG A 176 37.42 -3.22 -49.98
N GLY A 177 37.20 -3.16 -48.67
CA GLY A 177 38.00 -2.33 -47.76
C GLY A 177 37.97 -2.85 -46.33
N ASN A 178 39.01 -3.57 -45.93
CA ASN A 178 39.33 -3.89 -44.55
C ASN A 178 39.79 -2.63 -43.81
N GLY A 179 39.47 -2.53 -42.51
CA GLY A 179 40.03 -1.52 -41.60
C GLY A 179 40.14 -2.07 -40.17
N TRP A 180 41.37 -2.20 -39.71
CA TRP A 180 41.81 -2.63 -38.38
C TRP A 180 42.06 -1.42 -37.43
N LEU A 181 42.20 -1.72 -36.12
CA LEU A 181 42.80 -0.91 -35.01
C LEU A 181 41.89 0.23 -34.46
N THR A 182 41.80 0.58 -33.17
CA THR A 182 42.55 0.39 -31.89
C THR A 182 41.53 0.60 -30.74
N GLY A 183 41.60 -0.04 -29.55
CA GLY A 183 42.47 0.32 -28.42
C GLY A 183 41.85 1.39 -27.50
N GLY A 184 41.45 1.03 -26.27
CA GLY A 184 40.96 2.00 -25.28
C GLY A 184 40.48 1.38 -23.96
N SER A 185 41.40 1.25 -22.99
CA SER A 185 41.16 0.87 -21.60
C SER A 185 40.49 2.00 -20.80
N GLY A 186 39.59 1.69 -19.85
CA GLY A 186 39.14 2.67 -18.87
C GLY A 186 37.97 2.27 -17.95
N LEU A 187 38.33 1.76 -16.77
CA LEU A 187 37.69 2.02 -15.46
C LEU A 187 36.20 1.64 -15.23
N GLY A 188 36.01 0.46 -14.63
CA GLY A 188 35.46 0.32 -13.27
C GLY A 188 34.11 0.98 -12.92
N GLY A 189 33.01 0.32 -13.27
CA GLY A 189 31.69 0.53 -12.66
C GLY A 189 31.06 -0.82 -12.32
N GLN A 190 30.97 -1.15 -11.03
CA GLN A 190 30.31 -2.37 -10.56
C GLN A 190 28.80 -2.26 -10.79
N ALA A 191 28.32 -2.83 -11.88
CA ALA A 191 26.92 -3.11 -12.12
C ALA A 191 26.55 -4.47 -11.51
N TRP A 192 25.45 -4.50 -10.77
CA TRP A 192 24.77 -5.70 -10.32
C TRP A 192 24.39 -6.59 -11.52
N LEU A 193 25.19 -7.62 -11.77
CA LEU A 193 24.88 -8.68 -12.74
C LEU A 193 24.09 -9.79 -12.04
N GLY A 194 22.81 -9.86 -12.37
CA GLY A 194 21.99 -11.04 -12.12
C GLY A 194 22.51 -12.22 -12.94
N SER A 195 22.88 -13.29 -12.23
CA SER A 195 23.31 -14.56 -12.81
C SER A 195 22.14 -15.22 -13.55
N GLN A 196 22.15 -15.16 -14.89
CA GLN A 196 21.37 -16.05 -15.75
C GLN A 196 22.18 -17.34 -15.96
N THR A 197 21.70 -18.43 -15.38
CA THR A 197 22.13 -19.78 -15.70
C THR A 197 21.72 -20.10 -17.14
N GLY A 198 22.70 -20.39 -17.99
CA GLY A 198 22.51 -20.82 -19.36
C GLY A 198 21.85 -22.18 -19.45
N PHE A 199 20.76 -22.25 -20.22
CA PHE A 199 20.30 -23.47 -20.87
C PHE A 199 20.39 -23.22 -22.38
N GLY A 200 21.34 -23.89 -23.02
CA GLY A 200 21.44 -23.95 -24.47
C GLY A 200 20.27 -24.75 -25.02
N GLY A 201 19.37 -24.07 -25.73
CA GLY A 201 18.27 -24.67 -26.46
C GLY A 201 18.12 -24.00 -27.82
N GLN A 202 18.54 -24.68 -28.87
CA GLN A 202 18.18 -24.37 -30.26
C GLN A 202 16.65 -24.34 -30.39
N GLY A 203 16.07 -23.16 -30.61
CA GLY A 203 14.62 -22.96 -30.62
C GLY A 203 14.17 -21.76 -31.44
N ARG A 204 14.25 -21.92 -32.77
CA ARG A 204 13.40 -21.40 -33.87
C ARG A 204 12.66 -20.05 -33.70
N ASN A 205 12.94 -19.17 -34.68
CA ASN A 205 12.16 -18.05 -35.24
C ASN A 205 10.62 -18.09 -35.04
N GLN A 206 10.13 -17.70 -33.87
CA GLN A 206 8.67 -17.59 -33.62
C GLN A 206 8.29 -16.34 -32.81
N ARG A 207 9.12 -15.28 -32.84
CA ARG A 207 8.88 -14.04 -32.10
C ARG A 207 8.38 -12.86 -32.95
N ASP A 208 8.45 -12.94 -34.27
CA ASP A 208 8.12 -11.78 -35.12
C ASP A 208 6.62 -11.66 -35.51
N ASN A 209 5.82 -12.70 -35.31
CA ASN A 209 4.37 -12.66 -35.65
C ASN A 209 3.45 -12.15 -34.53
N THR A 210 3.94 -12.00 -33.30
CA THR A 210 3.11 -11.54 -32.16
C THR A 210 2.81 -10.05 -32.20
N LEU A 211 3.68 -9.23 -32.82
CA LEU A 211 3.52 -7.79 -32.88
C LEU A 211 2.41 -7.36 -33.86
N VAL A 212 2.20 -8.15 -34.93
CA VAL A 212 1.21 -7.85 -35.99
C VAL A 212 -0.24 -8.01 -35.51
N ILE A 213 -0.49 -8.86 -34.52
CA ILE A 213 -1.85 -9.17 -34.04
C ILE A 213 -2.37 -8.16 -32.99
N ILE A 214 -1.48 -7.43 -32.31
CA ILE A 214 -1.87 -6.49 -31.25
C ILE A 214 -2.46 -5.19 -31.82
N GLY A 215 -1.96 -4.72 -32.98
CA GLY A 215 -2.36 -3.45 -33.59
C GLY A 215 -3.87 -3.29 -33.83
N PRO A 216 -4.57 -4.25 -34.47
CA PRO A 216 -6.00 -4.14 -34.75
C PRO A 216 -6.89 -4.10 -33.50
N ARG A 217 -6.53 -4.86 -32.45
CA ARG A 217 -7.28 -4.87 -31.18
C ARG A 217 -7.13 -3.56 -30.43
N LEU A 218 -5.91 -3.02 -30.37
CA LEU A 218 -5.64 -1.73 -29.73
C LEU A 218 -6.38 -0.59 -30.46
N LEU A 219 -6.35 -0.59 -31.80
CA LEU A 219 -7.05 0.41 -32.60
C LEU A 219 -8.57 0.34 -32.41
N LYS A 220 -9.16 -0.87 -32.34
CA LYS A 220 -10.59 -1.04 -32.07
C LYS A 220 -10.97 -0.55 -30.67
N SER A 221 -10.14 -0.86 -29.67
CA SER A 221 -10.32 -0.36 -28.29
C SER A 221 -10.28 1.18 -28.26
N TYR A 222 -9.28 1.78 -28.88
CA TYR A 222 -9.13 3.24 -28.95
C TYR A 222 -10.33 3.92 -29.63
N LYS A 223 -10.79 3.39 -30.77
CA LYS A 223 -12.00 3.90 -31.45
C LYS A 223 -13.23 3.83 -30.55
N LYS A 224 -13.41 2.72 -29.83
CA LYS A 224 -14.51 2.56 -28.87
C LYS A 224 -14.42 3.58 -27.74
N SER A 225 -13.24 3.78 -27.15
CA SER A 225 -13.02 4.80 -26.12
C SER A 225 -13.31 6.22 -26.63
N GLY A 226 -12.89 6.55 -27.86
CA GLY A 226 -13.21 7.83 -28.48
C GLY A 226 -14.71 8.04 -28.70
N GLN A 227 -15.45 6.97 -29.00
CA GLN A 227 -16.91 7.04 -29.14
C GLN A 227 -17.61 7.22 -27.79
N ILE A 228 -17.18 6.48 -26.76
CA ILE A 228 -17.68 6.66 -25.39
C ILE A 228 -17.46 8.11 -24.94
N LEU A 229 -16.27 8.67 -25.16
CA LEU A 229 -15.98 10.07 -24.78
C LEU A 229 -16.91 11.07 -25.49
N LYS A 230 -17.22 10.84 -26.77
CA LYS A 230 -18.19 11.67 -27.52
C LYS A 230 -19.60 11.57 -26.93
N GLU A 231 -20.05 10.35 -26.63
CA GLU A 231 -21.37 10.11 -26.01
C GLU A 231 -21.45 10.75 -24.62
N THR A 232 -20.42 10.60 -23.79
CA THR A 232 -20.35 11.25 -22.47
C THR A 232 -20.37 12.77 -22.59
N ARG A 233 -19.65 13.36 -23.56
CA ARG A 233 -19.67 14.82 -23.78
C ARG A 233 -21.05 15.30 -24.22
N ALA A 234 -21.74 14.55 -25.09
CA ALA A 234 -23.11 14.89 -25.50
C ALA A 234 -24.09 14.82 -24.32
N LEU A 235 -23.95 13.82 -23.45
CA LEU A 235 -24.73 13.71 -22.22
C LEU A 235 -24.47 14.88 -21.25
N LEU A 236 -23.21 15.30 -21.09
CA LEU A 236 -22.86 16.46 -20.28
C LEU A 236 -23.49 17.74 -20.82
N VAL A 237 -23.44 17.99 -22.13
CA VAL A 237 -24.10 19.15 -22.75
C VAL A 237 -25.61 19.11 -22.54
N THR A 238 -26.22 17.93 -22.64
CA THR A 238 -27.66 17.75 -22.39
C THR A 238 -28.01 18.03 -20.92
N LEU A 239 -27.17 17.59 -19.99
CA LEU A 239 -27.29 17.87 -18.56
C LEU A 239 -27.12 19.35 -18.24
N GLU A 240 -26.12 20.01 -18.81
CA GLU A 240 -25.89 21.45 -18.68
C GLU A 240 -27.12 22.22 -19.19
N SER A 241 -27.68 21.82 -20.33
CA SER A 241 -28.89 22.42 -20.88
C SER A 241 -30.11 22.20 -19.98
N ALA A 242 -30.25 21.02 -19.39
CA ALA A 242 -31.37 20.67 -18.53
C ALA A 242 -31.30 21.32 -17.13
N LEU A 243 -30.10 21.59 -16.63
CA LEU A 243 -29.87 22.27 -15.36
C LEU A 243 -30.11 23.78 -15.44
N GLY A 244 -30.04 24.36 -16.65
CA GLY A 244 -30.16 25.79 -16.88
C GLY A 244 -28.84 26.54 -16.66
N GLU A 245 -28.66 27.63 -17.40
CA GLU A 245 -27.40 28.39 -17.44
C GLU A 245 -27.00 28.95 -16.07
N GLU A 246 -27.98 29.43 -15.29
CA GLU A 246 -27.75 29.98 -13.94
C GLU A 246 -27.17 28.93 -12.97
N MET A 247 -27.74 27.72 -12.94
CA MET A 247 -27.26 26.65 -12.07
C MET A 247 -25.88 26.15 -12.51
N VAL A 248 -25.64 26.04 -13.82
CA VAL A 248 -24.32 25.66 -14.36
C VAL A 248 -23.27 26.72 -14.02
N MET A 249 -23.59 28.01 -14.14
CA MET A 249 -22.70 29.10 -13.73
C MET A 249 -22.41 29.05 -12.23
N LYS A 250 -23.42 28.84 -11.39
CA LYS A 250 -23.23 28.67 -9.95
C LYS A 250 -22.33 27.48 -9.61
N LEU A 251 -22.53 26.32 -10.25
CA LEU A 251 -21.68 25.14 -10.07
C LEU A 251 -20.24 25.38 -10.55
N ARG A 252 -20.05 26.14 -11.64
CA ARG A 252 -18.71 26.53 -12.13
C ARG A 252 -18.02 27.51 -11.20
N GLU A 253 -18.73 28.52 -10.68
CA GLU A 253 -18.21 29.44 -9.67
C GLU A 253 -17.89 28.72 -8.36
N GLU A 254 -18.77 27.83 -7.90
CA GLU A 254 -18.52 26.99 -6.73
C GLU A 254 -17.32 26.07 -6.94
N SER A 255 -17.13 25.53 -8.15
CA SER A 255 -15.97 24.73 -8.56
C SER A 255 -14.68 25.54 -8.76
N GLN A 256 -14.77 26.86 -8.90
CA GLN A 256 -13.62 27.77 -8.96
C GLN A 256 -13.29 28.36 -7.58
N LYS A 257 -14.29 28.57 -6.71
CA LYS A 257 -14.16 29.17 -5.37
C LYS A 257 -13.72 28.16 -4.33
N GLU A 258 -14.47 27.08 -4.17
CA GLU A 258 -13.82 25.86 -3.70
C GLU A 258 -13.12 25.30 -4.92
N ASP A 259 -11.79 25.15 -4.85
CA ASP A 259 -11.04 24.24 -5.73
C ASP A 259 -11.85 22.94 -5.84
N ALA A 260 -11.96 22.31 -7.02
CA ALA A 260 -12.85 21.16 -7.27
C ALA A 260 -12.67 19.98 -6.26
N SER A 261 -11.67 20.08 -5.38
CA SER A 261 -11.62 19.57 -4.01
C SER A 261 -12.94 19.59 -3.19
N GLN A 262 -13.96 20.41 -3.51
CA GLN A 262 -15.28 20.33 -2.86
C GLN A 262 -15.90 18.92 -2.99
N TYR A 263 -15.65 18.27 -4.13
CA TYR A 263 -16.20 16.97 -4.48
C TYR A 263 -15.11 15.89 -4.61
N ARG A 264 -13.84 16.26 -4.41
CA ARG A 264 -12.75 15.30 -4.23
C ARG A 264 -12.53 15.14 -2.72
N PRO A 265 -12.53 13.92 -2.17
CA PRO A 265 -12.05 13.66 -0.82
C PRO A 265 -10.73 14.42 -0.57
N ARG A 266 -10.62 15.13 0.56
CA ARG A 266 -9.99 16.46 0.56
C ARG A 266 -8.48 16.48 0.79
N LEU A 267 -7.79 15.66 -0.01
CA LEU A 267 -6.34 15.42 -0.13
C LEU A 267 -5.52 15.84 1.10
N ILE A 268 -5.64 15.06 2.18
CA ILE A 268 -4.72 15.11 3.31
C ILE A 268 -3.28 14.90 2.82
N GLU A 269 -2.49 15.95 2.97
CA GLU A 269 -1.04 15.97 2.78
C GLU A 269 -0.35 15.23 3.91
N ALA A 270 -0.09 13.93 3.71
CA ALA A 270 0.81 13.20 4.58
C ALA A 270 2.23 13.27 3.97
N PRO A 271 3.18 14.01 4.57
CA PRO A 271 4.54 14.05 4.08
C PRO A 271 5.18 12.66 4.20
N SER A 272 5.94 12.26 3.19
CA SER A 272 6.73 11.03 3.19
C SER A 272 7.77 11.07 4.31
N ARG A 273 8.27 9.89 4.73
CA ARG A 273 9.32 9.82 5.75
C ARG A 273 10.57 10.62 5.38
N LEU A 274 10.93 10.65 4.10
CA LEU A 274 12.09 11.42 3.63
C LEU A 274 11.86 12.93 3.74
N GLU A 275 10.65 13.41 3.43
CA GLU A 275 10.30 14.84 3.57
C GLU A 275 10.28 15.25 5.05
N VAL A 276 9.72 14.41 5.92
CA VAL A 276 9.75 14.65 7.37
C VAL A 276 11.18 14.65 7.90
N LEU A 277 12.03 13.71 7.47
CA LEU A 277 13.44 13.69 7.84
C LEU A 277 14.16 14.97 7.40
N LYS A 278 13.96 15.39 6.14
CA LYS A 278 14.56 16.61 5.60
C LYS A 278 14.14 17.84 6.42
N LYS A 279 12.85 17.94 6.75
CA LYS A 279 12.33 19.02 7.59
C LYS A 279 12.93 19.01 9.00
N ILE A 280 13.09 17.84 9.62
CA ILE A 280 13.76 17.72 10.93
C ILE A 280 15.22 18.19 10.84
N GLN A 281 15.94 17.82 9.78
CA GLN A 281 17.33 18.28 9.58
C GLN A 281 17.43 19.79 9.37
N GLU A 282 16.48 20.39 8.63
CA GLU A 282 16.37 21.84 8.45
C GLU A 282 16.10 22.54 9.82
N GLU A 283 15.26 21.97 10.67
CA GLU A 283 15.02 22.46 12.04
C GLU A 283 16.26 22.32 12.95
N GLU A 284 16.96 21.17 12.91
CA GLU A 284 18.19 20.91 13.67
C GLU A 284 19.33 21.87 13.27
N THR A 285 19.45 22.17 11.97
CA THR A 285 20.47 23.10 11.45
C THR A 285 20.14 24.57 11.74
N ALA A 286 18.86 24.95 11.75
CA ALA A 286 18.42 26.30 12.10
C ALA A 286 18.53 26.60 13.59
N GLY A 287 18.24 25.63 14.46
CA GLY A 287 18.24 25.79 15.92
C GLY A 287 19.63 25.86 16.55
N ASN A 288 20.68 25.46 15.84
CA ASN A 288 22.05 25.43 16.35
C ASN A 288 22.96 26.35 15.51
N PRO A 289 22.75 27.69 15.51
CA PRO A 289 23.67 28.60 14.86
C PRO A 289 25.01 28.46 15.57
N VAL A 290 25.96 27.79 14.92
CA VAL A 290 27.33 27.56 15.43
C VAL A 290 28.03 28.92 15.51
N ILE A 291 27.74 29.70 16.56
CA ILE A 291 28.47 30.90 16.91
C ILE A 291 29.69 30.46 17.73
N ASN A 292 30.61 29.74 17.08
CA ASN A 292 31.95 29.55 17.60
C ASN A 292 32.91 30.47 16.84
N ARG A 293 32.71 31.79 17.02
CA ARG A 293 33.54 32.83 16.39
C ARG A 293 34.95 32.95 16.98
N ARG A 294 35.26 32.31 18.12
CA ARG A 294 36.50 32.60 18.87
C ARG A 294 37.62 31.59 18.78
N THR A 295 37.40 30.36 18.32
CA THR A 295 38.42 29.29 18.46
C THR A 295 39.05 28.79 17.16
N GLY A 296 38.63 29.26 15.98
CA GLY A 296 39.33 29.00 14.70
C GLY A 296 39.53 27.53 14.31
N THR A 297 39.02 26.59 15.11
CA THR A 297 39.19 25.16 14.93
C THR A 297 37.88 24.62 14.38
N VAL A 298 37.84 24.50 13.06
CA VAL A 298 36.80 23.82 12.30
C VAL A 298 36.88 22.32 12.61
N ARG A 299 36.45 21.90 13.80
CA ARG A 299 36.13 20.49 14.04
C ARG A 299 34.70 20.23 13.54
N ALA A 300 34.56 20.28 12.22
CA ALA A 300 33.43 19.76 11.47
C ALA A 300 33.58 18.24 11.29
N ALA A 301 33.88 17.51 12.36
CA ALA A 301 33.56 16.09 12.38
C ALA A 301 32.05 16.03 12.60
N CYS A 302 31.27 15.91 11.53
CA CYS A 302 29.82 15.72 11.58
C CYS A 302 29.51 14.52 12.46
N LYS A 303 29.31 14.75 13.77
CA LYS A 303 28.67 13.79 14.65
C LYS A 303 27.31 13.51 14.03
N MET A 304 26.99 12.23 13.87
CA MET A 304 25.69 11.81 13.34
C MET A 304 24.60 12.47 14.17
N THR A 305 23.65 13.18 13.54
CA THR A 305 22.55 13.79 14.29
C THR A 305 21.58 12.71 14.74
N GLY A 306 20.81 13.00 15.80
CA GLY A 306 19.80 12.08 16.32
C GLY A 306 18.77 11.67 15.26
N SER A 307 18.33 12.61 14.42
CA SER A 307 17.41 12.33 13.32
C SER A 307 17.97 11.34 12.29
N ILE A 308 19.24 11.48 11.90
CA ILE A 308 19.93 10.55 10.99
C ILE A 308 20.09 9.18 11.63
N GLY A 309 20.55 9.14 12.89
CA GLY A 309 20.70 7.90 13.64
C GLY A 309 19.39 7.12 13.74
N ILE A 310 18.31 7.77 14.20
CA ILE A 310 16.98 7.15 14.28
C ILE A 310 16.53 6.66 12.90
N ASN A 311 16.69 7.47 11.85
CA ASN A 311 16.32 7.05 10.50
C ASN A 311 17.09 5.80 10.03
N MET A 312 18.38 5.69 10.34
CA MET A 312 19.15 4.47 10.06
C MET A 312 18.63 3.26 10.83
N ALA A 313 18.24 3.44 12.10
CA ALA A 313 17.63 2.39 12.90
C ALA A 313 16.32 1.88 12.27
N LEU A 314 15.45 2.78 11.81
CA LEU A 314 14.21 2.42 11.14
C LEU A 314 14.45 1.60 9.85
N GLU A 315 15.50 1.92 9.08
CA GLU A 315 15.93 1.10 7.94
C GLU A 315 16.41 -0.30 8.36
N LEU A 316 17.11 -0.40 9.49
CA LEU A 316 17.53 -1.68 10.05
C LEU A 316 16.34 -2.53 10.51
N VAL A 317 15.33 -1.94 11.16
CA VAL A 317 14.06 -2.64 11.49
C VAL A 317 13.42 -3.20 10.23
N MET A 318 13.37 -2.40 9.15
CA MET A 318 12.84 -2.86 7.87
C MET A 318 13.65 -4.04 7.29
N ARG A 319 14.98 -4.05 7.42
CA ARG A 319 15.82 -5.18 7.00
C ARG A 319 15.60 -6.42 7.86
N GLN A 320 15.52 -6.28 9.18
CA GLN A 320 15.18 -7.37 10.11
C GLN A 320 13.85 -8.01 9.73
N GLN A 321 12.82 -7.20 9.50
CA GLN A 321 11.50 -7.69 9.04
C GLN A 321 11.58 -8.42 7.71
N ASN A 322 12.27 -7.87 6.71
CA ASN A 322 12.39 -8.51 5.41
C ASN A 322 13.06 -9.89 5.52
N LEU A 323 14.07 -10.02 6.38
CA LEU A 323 14.71 -11.30 6.66
C LEU A 323 13.76 -12.26 7.41
N HIS A 324 13.04 -11.77 8.42
CA HIS A 324 12.04 -12.55 9.14
C HIS A 324 10.95 -13.07 8.20
N ALA A 325 10.38 -12.22 7.35
CA ALA A 325 9.39 -12.62 6.34
C ALA A 325 9.95 -13.64 5.34
N LYS A 326 11.22 -13.50 4.93
CA LYS A 326 11.90 -14.47 4.06
C LYS A 326 12.01 -15.84 4.73
N LEU A 327 12.36 -15.87 6.02
CA LEU A 327 12.46 -17.10 6.82
C LEU A 327 11.09 -17.78 6.97
N GLN A 328 10.03 -17.02 7.25
CA GLN A 328 8.66 -17.57 7.42
C GLN A 328 8.10 -18.20 6.14
N LEU A 329 8.56 -17.78 4.96
CA LEU A 329 8.12 -18.36 3.68
C LEU A 329 8.83 -19.69 3.34
N GLN A 330 9.89 -20.05 4.04
CA GLN A 330 10.69 -21.23 3.76
C GLN A 330 10.27 -22.42 4.64
N ASN A 331 9.17 -23.10 4.29
CA ASN A 331 8.76 -24.33 4.99
C ASN A 331 9.75 -25.49 4.78
N HIS A 332 10.43 -25.53 3.63
CA HIS A 332 11.49 -26.48 3.29
C HIS A 332 12.53 -25.78 2.41
N PRO A 333 13.49 -25.04 3.01
CA PRO A 333 14.48 -24.33 2.23
C PRO A 333 15.36 -25.32 1.47
N THR A 334 15.59 -25.05 0.20
CA THR A 334 16.65 -25.73 -0.55
C THR A 334 18.01 -25.33 0.00
N LEU A 335 19.04 -26.18 -0.14
CA LEU A 335 20.41 -25.87 0.31
C LEU A 335 20.90 -24.48 -0.19
N ARG A 336 20.54 -24.12 -1.43
CA ARG A 336 20.85 -22.80 -1.98
C ARG A 336 20.15 -21.66 -1.23
N GLN A 337 18.88 -21.84 -0.88
CA GLN A 337 18.10 -20.86 -0.12
C GLN A 337 18.62 -20.71 1.32
N GLU A 338 19.10 -21.80 1.94
CA GLU A 338 19.75 -21.77 3.25
C GLU A 338 21.01 -20.89 3.19
N VAL A 339 21.91 -21.16 2.24
CA VAL A 339 23.13 -20.36 2.02
C VAL A 339 22.79 -18.88 1.80
N ASP A 340 21.82 -18.57 0.95
CA ASP A 340 21.38 -17.19 0.70
C ASP A 340 20.83 -16.51 1.98
N THR A 341 20.21 -17.28 2.86
CA THR A 341 19.61 -16.77 4.11
C THR A 341 20.67 -16.56 5.18
N ASP A 342 21.66 -17.45 5.28
CA ASP A 342 22.83 -17.29 6.15
C ASP A 342 23.73 -16.15 5.71
N GLU A 343 23.89 -15.93 4.40
CA GLU A 343 24.52 -14.71 3.89
C GLU A 343 23.76 -13.45 4.29
N SER A 344 22.43 -13.48 4.22
CA SER A 344 21.58 -12.36 4.62
C SER A 344 21.72 -12.05 6.12
N ARG A 345 21.76 -13.09 6.97
CA ARG A 345 22.04 -12.97 8.42
C ARG A 345 23.40 -12.36 8.71
N ARG A 346 24.46 -12.85 8.06
CA ARG A 346 25.82 -12.31 8.23
C ARG A 346 25.93 -10.84 7.83
N ARG A 347 25.27 -10.44 6.73
CA ARG A 347 25.22 -9.04 6.30
C ARG A 347 24.47 -8.15 7.29
N LEU A 348 23.34 -8.65 7.80
CA LEU A 348 22.55 -7.94 8.81
C LEU A 348 23.36 -7.76 10.11
N LEU A 349 23.96 -8.84 10.62
CA LEU A 349 24.80 -8.83 11.82
C LEU A 349 25.95 -7.83 11.71
N LYS A 350 26.67 -7.81 10.57
CA LYS A 350 27.70 -6.80 10.33
C LYS A 350 27.15 -5.36 10.39
N THR A 351 25.95 -5.14 9.84
CA THR A 351 25.34 -3.80 9.88
C THR A 351 24.88 -3.45 11.30
N LEU A 352 24.46 -4.42 12.11
CA LEU A 352 24.10 -4.22 13.52
C LEU A 352 25.33 -3.92 14.39
N GLU A 353 26.46 -4.55 14.12
CA GLU A 353 27.75 -4.21 14.74
C GLU A 353 28.23 -2.80 14.37
N GLU A 354 28.01 -2.36 13.13
CA GLU A 354 28.29 -0.98 12.71
C GLU A 354 27.33 0.00 13.39
N TRP A 355 26.04 -0.34 13.45
CA TRP A 355 25.02 0.43 14.15
C TRP A 355 25.38 0.66 15.63
N SER A 356 25.72 -0.40 16.36
CA SER A 356 26.07 -0.30 17.78
C SER A 356 27.26 0.62 18.03
N LYS A 357 28.24 0.66 17.12
CA LYS A 357 29.37 1.60 17.17
C LYS A 357 28.94 3.06 16.97
N THR A 358 27.91 3.30 16.16
CA THR A 358 27.39 4.65 15.86
C THR A 358 26.41 5.18 16.91
N LEU A 359 25.81 4.31 17.73
CA LEU A 359 24.87 4.72 18.79
C LEU A 359 25.47 5.76 19.74
N LYS A 360 26.74 5.61 20.12
CA LYS A 360 27.45 6.53 21.03
C LYS A 360 27.59 7.96 20.51
N ASP A 361 27.36 8.20 19.22
CA ASP A 361 27.53 9.51 18.62
C ASP A 361 26.32 10.42 18.88
N PHE A 362 25.14 9.85 19.15
CA PHE A 362 23.90 10.60 19.35
C PHE A 362 23.05 10.15 20.54
N MET A 363 23.25 8.94 21.09
CA MET A 363 22.54 8.47 22.29
C MET A 363 23.25 8.92 23.58
N PRO A 364 22.50 9.29 24.63
CA PRO A 364 23.05 9.52 25.96
C PRO A 364 23.77 8.27 26.50
N PRO A 365 24.93 8.41 27.18
CA PRO A 365 25.66 7.26 27.71
C PRO A 365 24.87 6.46 28.74
N GLU A 366 23.96 7.10 29.48
CA GLU A 366 23.07 6.46 30.45
C GLU A 366 22.15 5.45 29.78
N ALA A 367 21.64 5.76 28.58
CA ALA A 367 20.80 4.85 27.82
C ALA A 367 21.57 3.65 27.23
N LEU A 368 22.89 3.80 27.02
CA LEU A 368 23.75 2.72 26.52
C LEU A 368 24.15 1.72 27.61
N GLN A 369 24.17 2.18 28.88
CA GLN A 369 24.48 1.35 30.04
C GLN A 369 23.32 0.46 30.46
N GLU A 370 22.09 0.76 30.04
CA GLU A 370 20.93 -0.09 30.33
C GLU A 370 21.12 -1.46 29.66
N GLU A 371 21.13 -2.51 30.48
CA GLU A 371 21.42 -3.86 30.05
C GLU A 371 20.28 -4.37 29.16
N SER A 372 20.56 -4.47 27.85
CA SER A 372 19.65 -5.11 26.92
C SER A 372 19.93 -6.60 26.91
N VAL A 373 18.87 -7.40 27.04
CA VAL A 373 18.91 -8.83 26.74
C VAL A 373 19.43 -8.98 25.31
N MET A 374 20.60 -9.62 25.17
CA MET A 374 21.15 -9.93 23.85
C MET A 374 20.36 -11.08 23.26
N GLU A 375 19.66 -10.82 22.16
CA GLU A 375 19.01 -11.88 21.40
C GLU A 375 20.04 -12.58 20.51
N LEU A 376 20.01 -13.92 20.49
CA LEU A 376 20.97 -14.72 19.72
C LEU A 376 20.80 -14.59 18.19
N LEU A 377 19.65 -14.08 17.74
CA LEU A 377 19.29 -13.99 16.34
C LEU A 377 19.30 -12.53 15.88
N PRO A 378 20.05 -12.18 14.80
CA PRO A 378 20.16 -10.80 14.34
C PRO A 378 18.81 -10.22 13.85
N GLU A 379 17.90 -11.07 13.38
CA GLU A 379 16.54 -10.67 12.99
C GLU A 379 15.64 -10.24 14.16
N LYS A 380 16.03 -10.51 15.41
CA LYS A 380 15.26 -10.13 16.61
C LYS A 380 16.04 -9.22 17.57
N GLU A 381 17.28 -8.89 17.24
CA GLU A 381 18.10 -8.00 18.06
C GLU A 381 17.44 -6.62 18.20
N LYS A 382 17.28 -6.15 19.44
CA LYS A 382 16.72 -4.83 19.74
C LYS A 382 17.72 -3.73 19.36
N LEU A 383 17.24 -2.72 18.62
CA LEU A 383 18.10 -1.66 18.07
C LEU A 383 18.42 -0.55 19.08
N ARG A 384 17.76 -0.55 20.24
CA ARG A 384 17.87 0.48 21.29
C ARG A 384 17.46 1.86 20.77
N VAL A 385 16.36 1.90 20.01
CA VAL A 385 15.70 3.15 19.63
C VAL A 385 14.83 3.65 20.78
N PRO A 386 14.47 4.95 20.85
CA PRO A 386 13.60 5.47 21.90
C PRO A 386 12.32 4.64 22.14
N SER A 387 11.69 4.09 21.09
CA SER A 387 10.50 3.24 21.23
C SER A 387 10.72 1.92 22.01
N ASP A 388 11.97 1.49 22.18
CA ASP A 388 12.34 0.28 22.94
C ASP A 388 12.36 0.53 24.45
N TYR A 389 12.31 1.78 24.90
CA TYR A 389 12.34 2.19 26.30
C TYR A 389 10.93 2.56 26.79
N SER A 390 10.66 2.35 28.08
CA SER A 390 9.43 2.85 28.71
C SER A 390 9.41 4.37 28.78
N GLN A 391 8.22 4.95 28.89
CA GLN A 391 8.03 6.40 28.98
C GLN A 391 8.78 7.02 30.18
N ASP A 392 8.76 6.38 31.35
CA ASP A 392 9.50 6.83 32.54
C ASP A 392 11.02 6.87 32.29
N SER A 393 11.52 5.91 31.51
CA SER A 393 12.93 5.87 31.11
C SER A 393 13.26 6.99 30.11
N HIS A 394 12.31 7.51 29.33
CA HIS A 394 12.59 8.61 28.41
C HIS A 394 12.99 9.89 29.14
N GLU A 395 12.31 10.22 30.23
CA GLU A 395 12.66 11.38 31.07
C GLU A 395 13.96 11.13 31.83
N ARG A 396 14.07 9.98 32.51
CA ARG A 396 15.24 9.60 33.31
C ARG A 396 16.54 9.57 32.51
N LEU A 397 16.49 9.11 31.26
CA LEU A 397 17.67 8.95 30.39
C LEU A 397 17.87 10.13 29.42
N GLY A 398 17.03 11.17 29.49
CA GLY A 398 17.14 12.33 28.61
C GLY A 398 16.82 12.03 27.13
N LEU A 399 15.96 11.05 26.85
CA LEU A 399 15.60 10.61 25.50
C LEU A 399 14.40 11.38 24.91
N MET A 400 13.77 12.29 25.65
CA MET A 400 12.55 12.99 25.23
C MET A 400 12.62 13.63 23.84
N VAL A 401 13.74 14.26 23.49
CA VAL A 401 13.92 14.89 22.17
C VAL A 401 14.03 13.82 21.07
N LEU A 402 14.78 12.75 21.32
CA LEU A 402 14.92 11.63 20.38
C LEU A 402 13.59 10.88 20.20
N ALA A 403 12.83 10.67 21.27
CA ALA A 403 11.51 10.05 21.25
C ALA A 403 10.53 10.85 20.37
N ARG A 404 10.50 12.18 20.50
CA ARG A 404 9.69 13.06 19.63
C ARG A 404 10.11 12.99 18.16
N THR A 405 11.42 12.96 17.91
CA THR A 405 11.97 12.80 16.55
C THR A 405 11.57 11.44 15.96
N GLU A 406 11.69 10.36 16.72
CA GLU A 406 11.25 9.04 16.29
C GLU A 406 9.74 9.02 16.02
N TYR A 407 8.92 9.56 16.91
CA TYR A 407 7.46 9.60 16.74
C TYR A 407 7.06 10.26 15.41
N ARG A 408 7.67 11.41 15.07
CA ARG A 408 7.44 12.08 13.78
C ARG A 408 7.80 11.20 12.58
N LEU A 409 8.93 10.49 12.65
CA LEU A 409 9.36 9.58 11.59
C LEU A 409 8.45 8.34 11.50
N ARG A 410 7.92 7.83 12.62
CA ARG A 410 6.97 6.71 12.66
C ARG A 410 5.61 7.08 12.09
N VAL A 411 5.11 8.29 12.35
CA VAL A 411 3.89 8.81 11.71
C VAL A 411 4.05 8.81 10.19
N ALA A 412 5.17 9.33 9.69
CA ALA A 412 5.45 9.35 8.26
C ALA A 412 5.61 7.93 7.68
N GLN A 413 6.29 7.02 8.40
CA GLN A 413 6.41 5.61 8.02
C GLN A 413 5.05 4.91 7.94
N ALA A 414 4.14 5.19 8.87
CA ALA A 414 2.80 4.64 8.89
C ALA A 414 2.00 5.12 7.66
N TYR A 415 2.14 6.39 7.27
CA TYR A 415 1.54 6.90 6.04
C TYR A 415 2.12 6.26 4.77
N ASP A 416 3.45 6.15 4.68
CA ASP A 416 4.11 5.47 3.56
C ASP A 416 3.64 4.00 3.44
N ALA A 417 3.52 3.30 4.57
CA ALA A 417 3.01 1.93 4.62
C ALA A 417 1.55 1.84 4.15
N LEU A 418 0.67 2.72 4.62
CA LEU A 418 -0.72 2.76 4.16
C LEU A 418 -0.84 3.04 2.66
N LYS A 419 -0.03 3.95 2.11
CA LYS A 419 0.04 4.19 0.67
C LYS A 419 0.41 2.92 -0.08
N LYS A 420 1.43 2.19 0.39
CA LYS A 420 1.85 0.91 -0.20
C LYS A 420 0.82 -0.20 -0.06
N ILE A 421 0.06 -0.24 1.05
CA ILE A 421 -1.07 -1.18 1.23
C ILE A 421 -2.13 -0.93 0.16
N ARG A 422 -2.50 0.33 -0.11
CA ARG A 422 -3.48 0.67 -1.17
C ARG A 422 -3.00 0.22 -2.54
N GLU A 423 -1.77 0.58 -2.92
CA GLU A 423 -1.16 0.18 -4.20
C GLU A 423 -1.19 -1.35 -4.39
N ALA A 424 -0.88 -2.10 -3.32
CA ALA A 424 -0.90 -3.56 -3.36
C ALA A 424 -2.33 -4.14 -3.44
N LEU A 425 -3.30 -3.54 -2.73
CA LEU A 425 -4.73 -3.91 -2.81
C LEU A 425 -5.31 -3.60 -4.20
N ASP A 426 -4.93 -2.48 -4.80
CA ASP A 426 -5.33 -2.10 -6.16
C ASP A 426 -4.78 -3.10 -7.18
N LEU A 427 -3.48 -3.42 -7.10
CA LEU A 427 -2.87 -4.45 -7.94
C LEU A 427 -3.57 -5.80 -7.77
N LYS A 428 -3.86 -6.20 -6.53
CA LYS A 428 -4.60 -7.44 -6.23
C LYS A 428 -5.99 -7.41 -6.87
N SER A 429 -6.72 -6.30 -6.75
CA SER A 429 -8.05 -6.13 -7.36
C SER A 429 -8.01 -6.28 -8.87
N PHE A 430 -6.99 -5.70 -9.52
CA PHE A 430 -6.77 -5.81 -10.95
C PHE A 430 -6.51 -7.26 -11.36
N MET A 431 -5.61 -7.95 -10.66
CA MET A 431 -5.27 -9.35 -10.96
C MET A 431 -6.45 -10.31 -10.74
N VAL A 432 -7.29 -10.08 -9.73
CA VAL A 432 -8.52 -10.85 -9.49
C VAL A 432 -9.49 -10.68 -10.65
N ARG A 433 -9.74 -9.45 -11.12
CA ARG A 433 -10.59 -9.23 -12.31
C ARG A 433 -10.01 -9.87 -13.57
N GLN A 434 -8.69 -9.80 -13.75
CA GLN A 434 -8.00 -10.41 -14.88
C GLN A 434 -8.09 -11.95 -14.85
N LYS A 435 -8.04 -12.58 -13.67
CA LYS A 435 -8.18 -14.04 -13.50
C LYS A 435 -9.46 -14.56 -14.15
N HIS A 436 -10.58 -13.85 -14.05
CA HIS A 436 -11.86 -14.25 -14.67
C HIS A 436 -11.88 -14.19 -16.20
N THR A 437 -10.97 -13.41 -16.81
CA THR A 437 -10.90 -13.27 -18.27
C THR A 437 -9.99 -14.32 -18.92
N ASN A 438 -9.05 -14.89 -18.16
CA ASN A 438 -8.08 -15.84 -18.67
C ASN A 438 -8.68 -17.25 -18.76
N ALA A 439 -8.83 -17.78 -19.97
CA ALA A 439 -9.17 -19.18 -20.18
C ALA A 439 -7.92 -20.08 -20.10
N GLY A 440 -8.05 -21.25 -19.46
CA GLY A 440 -7.02 -22.29 -19.42
C GLY A 440 -6.31 -22.44 -18.07
N GLN A 441 -6.05 -23.69 -17.68
CA GLN A 441 -5.51 -24.06 -16.37
C GLN A 441 -4.14 -23.42 -16.07
N ALA A 442 -3.23 -23.38 -17.04
CA ALA A 442 -1.92 -22.77 -16.85
C ALA A 442 -2.00 -21.26 -16.61
N ALA A 443 -2.92 -20.57 -17.28
CA ALA A 443 -3.15 -19.14 -17.07
C ALA A 443 -3.78 -18.87 -15.70
N LEU A 444 -4.70 -19.74 -15.26
CA LEU A 444 -5.28 -19.69 -13.92
C LEU A 444 -4.22 -19.83 -12.83
N LEU A 445 -3.36 -20.85 -12.90
CA LEU A 445 -2.27 -21.05 -11.94
C LEU A 445 -1.33 -19.85 -11.86
N ARG A 446 -0.93 -19.28 -13.01
CA ARG A 446 -0.07 -18.08 -13.04
C ARG A 446 -0.76 -16.86 -12.40
N SER A 447 -2.05 -16.66 -12.69
CA SER A 447 -2.83 -15.57 -12.11
C SER A 447 -2.99 -15.72 -10.59
N GLU A 448 -3.16 -16.96 -10.12
CA GLU A 448 -3.24 -17.27 -8.70
C GLU A 448 -1.93 -16.97 -7.96
N THR A 449 -0.80 -17.41 -8.51
CA THR A 449 0.52 -17.05 -7.96
C THR A 449 0.73 -15.52 -7.98
N ALA A 450 0.25 -14.80 -8.99
CA ALA A 450 0.34 -13.33 -9.03
C ALA A 450 -0.52 -12.66 -7.95
N ILE A 451 -1.75 -13.16 -7.73
CA ILE A 451 -2.64 -12.69 -6.66
C ILE A 451 -2.01 -12.95 -5.29
N GLU A 452 -1.44 -14.14 -5.06
CA GLU A 452 -0.72 -14.45 -3.82
C GLU A 452 0.46 -13.51 -3.59
N ARG A 453 1.24 -13.20 -4.64
CA ARG A 453 2.35 -12.23 -4.51
C ARG A 453 1.83 -10.84 -4.12
N ALA A 454 0.75 -10.37 -4.72
CA ALA A 454 0.13 -9.11 -4.34
C ALA A 454 -0.37 -9.15 -2.88
N GLN A 455 -0.98 -10.26 -2.45
CA GLN A 455 -1.38 -10.45 -1.06
C GLN A 455 -0.18 -10.39 -0.10
N ARG A 456 0.94 -11.06 -0.42
CA ARG A 456 2.16 -10.98 0.40
C ARG A 456 2.68 -9.54 0.54
N GLN A 457 2.51 -8.70 -0.48
CA GLN A 457 2.84 -7.27 -0.38
C GLN A 457 1.89 -6.54 0.59
N VAL A 458 0.59 -6.82 0.52
CA VAL A 458 -0.39 -6.28 1.49
C VAL A 458 -0.01 -6.66 2.91
N ASP A 459 0.27 -7.95 3.17
CA ASP A 459 0.61 -8.44 4.51
C ASP A 459 1.92 -7.84 5.02
N LYS A 460 2.93 -7.72 4.13
CA LYS A 460 4.20 -7.08 4.45
C LYS A 460 4.00 -5.64 4.91
N TRP A 461 3.30 -4.83 4.12
CA TRP A 461 3.13 -3.41 4.46
C TRP A 461 2.14 -3.19 5.62
N ALA A 462 1.17 -4.08 5.81
CA ALA A 462 0.33 -4.10 7.02
C ALA A 462 1.15 -4.32 8.28
N GLU A 463 2.11 -5.25 8.26
CA GLU A 463 3.01 -5.47 9.40
C GLU A 463 3.94 -4.26 9.64
N VAL A 464 4.41 -3.59 8.60
CA VAL A 464 5.17 -2.32 8.74
C VAL A 464 4.31 -1.26 9.44
N TYR A 465 3.05 -1.12 9.03
CA TYR A 465 2.11 -0.18 9.63
C TYR A 465 1.85 -0.49 11.10
N GLU A 466 1.55 -1.74 11.43
CA GLU A 466 1.28 -2.20 12.79
C GLU A 466 2.49 -1.94 13.72
N ARG A 467 3.72 -2.22 13.26
CA ARG A 467 4.90 -1.91 14.08
C ARG A 467 5.16 -0.42 14.24
N ALA A 468 4.90 0.37 13.20
CA ALA A 468 4.97 1.83 13.33
C ALA A 468 3.93 2.33 14.34
N TRP A 469 2.72 1.74 14.32
CA TRP A 469 1.66 2.02 15.29
C TRP A 469 2.05 1.66 16.72
N ASP A 470 2.56 0.46 16.95
CA ASP A 470 2.98 0.02 18.28
C ASP A 470 4.12 0.90 18.84
N ALA A 471 5.07 1.29 17.99
CA ALA A 471 6.12 2.24 18.37
C ALA A 471 5.57 3.64 18.66
N MET A 472 4.60 4.14 17.89
CA MET A 472 3.95 5.42 18.20
C MET A 472 3.19 5.36 19.53
N GLU A 473 2.57 4.20 19.84
CA GLU A 473 1.87 3.99 21.12
C GLU A 473 2.85 3.98 22.30
N SER A 474 4.04 3.37 22.15
CA SER A 474 5.07 3.38 23.21
C SER A 474 5.74 4.75 23.39
N LEU A 475 5.80 5.56 22.33
CA LEU A 475 6.35 6.92 22.34
C LEU A 475 5.35 7.99 22.79
N ARG A 476 4.10 7.62 23.11
CA ARG A 476 3.05 8.60 23.46
C ARG A 476 3.33 9.23 24.84
N GLU A 477 3.23 10.55 24.91
CA GLU A 477 3.25 11.29 26.18
C GLU A 477 1.89 11.13 26.89
N GLY A 478 1.92 10.47 28.06
CA GLY A 478 0.77 9.95 28.82
C GLY A 478 -0.34 10.93 29.22
N ASP A 479 -0.16 12.25 29.08
CA ASP A 479 -1.18 13.25 29.43
C ASP A 479 -2.04 13.70 28.22
N THR A 480 -1.69 13.25 27.02
CA THR A 480 -2.42 13.67 25.82
C THR A 480 -3.43 12.62 25.40
N ASN A 481 -4.73 12.92 25.55
CA ASN A 481 -5.82 12.26 24.81
C ASN A 481 -5.70 12.47 23.28
N GLN A 482 -4.54 12.91 22.79
CA GLN A 482 -4.25 13.06 21.37
C GLN A 482 -4.19 11.67 20.77
N ARG A 483 -5.21 11.37 19.97
CA ARG A 483 -5.16 10.25 19.03
C ARG A 483 -4.02 10.51 18.03
N HIS A 484 -3.35 9.45 17.60
CA HIS A 484 -2.28 9.49 16.60
C HIS A 484 -2.66 10.36 15.39
N ASP A 485 -1.83 11.37 15.11
CA ASP A 485 -2.06 12.40 14.07
C ASP A 485 -3.49 12.97 14.09
N ASN A 486 -3.95 13.44 15.26
CA ASN A 486 -5.30 13.97 15.47
C ASN A 486 -6.43 12.96 15.16
N GLY A 487 -6.15 11.66 15.28
CA GLY A 487 -7.10 10.57 15.02
C GLY A 487 -7.28 10.23 13.55
N ARG A 488 -6.40 10.73 12.68
CA ARG A 488 -6.35 10.35 11.26
C ARG A 488 -5.83 8.93 11.08
N LEU A 489 -4.80 8.57 11.83
CA LEU A 489 -4.30 7.21 11.89
C LEU A 489 -5.12 6.39 12.89
N LYS A 490 -5.42 5.14 12.54
CA LYS A 490 -6.22 4.22 13.35
C LYS A 490 -5.57 2.85 13.38
N PHE A 491 -5.79 2.09 14.45
CA PHE A 491 -5.39 0.70 14.49
C PHE A 491 -5.93 -0.07 13.28
N LEU A 492 -5.05 -0.81 12.60
CA LEU A 492 -5.38 -1.52 11.37
C LEU A 492 -5.98 -2.89 11.70
N ASN A 493 -7.27 -3.06 11.47
CA ASN A 493 -7.91 -4.37 11.59
C ASN A 493 -7.78 -5.14 10.27
N ARG A 494 -6.87 -6.11 10.19
CA ARG A 494 -6.62 -6.86 8.93
C ARG A 494 -7.87 -7.45 8.27
N GLY A 495 -8.86 -7.90 9.04
CA GLY A 495 -10.08 -8.53 8.50
C GLY A 495 -11.10 -7.53 7.95
N ARG A 496 -11.22 -6.36 8.59
CA ARG A 496 -12.19 -5.31 8.21
C ARG A 496 -11.60 -4.27 7.28
N ASP A 497 -10.32 -3.95 7.44
CA ASP A 497 -9.73 -2.80 6.80
C ASP A 497 -9.05 -3.15 5.48
N LEU A 498 -8.45 -4.34 5.36
CA LEU A 498 -7.73 -4.81 4.16
C LEU A 498 -8.68 -5.45 3.12
N ILE A 499 -9.81 -4.79 2.88
CA ILE A 499 -10.79 -5.24 1.87
C ILE A 499 -10.34 -4.75 0.48
N ILE A 500 -10.35 -5.67 -0.49
CA ILE A 500 -10.08 -5.36 -1.89
C ILE A 500 -11.20 -4.46 -2.43
N LEU A 501 -10.84 -3.36 -3.09
CA LEU A 501 -11.81 -2.40 -3.60
C LEU A 501 -12.83 -3.02 -4.57
N SER A 502 -12.40 -3.95 -5.43
CA SER A 502 -13.33 -4.65 -6.35
C SER A 502 -14.39 -5.47 -5.62
N LYS A 503 -14.01 -6.17 -4.54
CA LYS A 503 -14.95 -6.95 -3.72
C LYS A 503 -15.99 -6.03 -3.07
N TRP A 504 -15.53 -4.89 -2.54
CA TRP A 504 -16.43 -3.89 -1.98
C TRP A 504 -17.39 -3.32 -3.05
N LEU A 505 -16.89 -2.99 -4.25
CA LEU A 505 -17.72 -2.49 -5.36
C LEU A 505 -18.77 -3.51 -5.83
N GLU A 506 -18.42 -4.81 -5.89
CA GLU A 506 -19.35 -5.89 -6.21
C GLU A 506 -20.47 -5.98 -5.15
N GLU A 507 -20.13 -5.80 -3.88
CA GLU A 507 -21.10 -5.73 -2.79
C GLU A 507 -22.01 -4.48 -2.92
N GLN A 508 -21.45 -3.30 -3.24
CA GLN A 508 -22.19 -2.05 -3.54
C GLN A 508 -23.02 -2.10 -4.84
N LYS A 509 -22.82 -3.13 -5.68
CA LYS A 509 -23.65 -3.44 -6.84
C LYS A 509 -24.76 -4.44 -6.45
N PHE A 510 -24.41 -5.49 -5.72
CA PHE A 510 -25.34 -6.51 -5.23
C PHE A 510 -26.49 -5.89 -4.41
N TRP A 511 -26.17 -5.02 -3.44
CA TRP A 511 -27.19 -4.37 -2.62
C TRP A 511 -28.08 -3.43 -3.44
N ARG A 512 -27.52 -2.81 -4.48
CA ARG A 512 -28.28 -1.97 -5.40
C ARG A 512 -29.31 -2.77 -6.19
N GLU A 513 -28.94 -3.96 -6.65
CA GLU A 513 -29.84 -4.85 -7.41
C GLU A 513 -30.96 -5.43 -6.53
N ARG A 514 -30.72 -5.61 -5.23
CA ARG A 514 -31.74 -6.06 -4.27
C ARG A 514 -32.69 -4.97 -3.77
N GLY A 515 -32.31 -3.69 -3.92
CA GLY A 515 -33.12 -2.55 -3.52
C GLY A 515 -33.02 -2.18 -2.03
N GLU A 516 -33.43 -0.95 -1.72
CA GLU A 516 -33.26 -0.32 -0.40
C GLU A 516 -33.95 -1.08 0.75
N VAL A 517 -35.08 -1.73 0.48
CA VAL A 517 -35.82 -2.52 1.49
C VAL A 517 -35.02 -3.74 1.93
N ALA A 518 -34.45 -4.49 0.97
CA ALA A 518 -33.63 -5.65 1.27
C ALA A 518 -32.36 -5.24 2.04
N GLU A 519 -31.73 -4.14 1.63
CA GLU A 519 -30.58 -3.57 2.32
C GLU A 519 -30.91 -3.20 3.78
N ALA A 520 -32.02 -2.50 4.03
CA ALA A 520 -32.43 -2.13 5.38
C ALA A 520 -32.73 -3.36 6.25
N THR A 521 -33.35 -4.41 5.67
CA THR A 521 -33.59 -5.66 6.41
C THR A 521 -32.31 -6.41 6.74
N ALA A 522 -31.31 -6.40 5.86
CA ALA A 522 -30.01 -7.01 6.10
C ALA A 522 -29.15 -6.20 7.08
N ALA A 523 -29.20 -4.86 6.99
CA ALA A 523 -28.54 -3.97 7.94
C ALA A 523 -29.02 -4.20 9.38
N ARG A 524 -30.33 -4.45 9.58
CA ARG A 524 -30.89 -4.84 10.89
C ARG A 524 -30.33 -6.16 11.43
N LYS A 525 -29.82 -7.04 10.55
CA LYS A 525 -29.17 -8.31 10.90
C LYS A 525 -27.64 -8.19 10.99
N GLY A 526 -27.07 -7.00 10.76
CA GLY A 526 -25.62 -6.80 10.67
C GLY A 526 -25.00 -7.28 9.34
N GLU A 527 -25.81 -7.73 8.38
CA GLU A 527 -25.38 -8.16 7.04
C GLU A 527 -25.52 -7.04 6.00
N GLY A 528 -25.69 -5.79 6.45
CA GLY A 528 -25.82 -4.65 5.57
C GLY A 528 -24.55 -4.44 4.74
N ARG A 529 -24.75 -3.91 3.54
CA ARG A 529 -23.78 -3.19 2.69
C ARG A 529 -22.64 -2.55 3.49
N GLN A 530 -21.46 -3.18 3.48
CA GLN A 530 -20.32 -2.77 4.30
C GLN A 530 -19.86 -1.34 4.00
N GLU A 531 -19.53 -0.58 5.05
CA GLU A 531 -18.87 0.71 4.89
C GLU A 531 -17.48 0.53 4.26
N LEU A 532 -17.10 1.47 3.39
CA LEU A 532 -15.75 1.52 2.87
C LEU A 532 -14.74 1.65 4.02
N SER A 533 -13.73 0.79 4.02
CA SER A 533 -12.67 0.79 5.04
C SER A 533 -12.01 2.17 5.15
N TRP A 534 -11.64 2.55 6.39
CA TRP A 534 -11.03 3.86 6.66
C TRP A 534 -9.71 4.05 5.92
N ILE A 535 -9.00 2.96 5.62
CA ILE A 535 -7.76 3.03 4.83
C ILE A 535 -8.02 3.52 3.43
N TRP A 536 -9.25 3.59 2.92
CA TRP A 536 -9.58 4.20 1.62
C TRP A 536 -10.19 5.60 1.78
N LYS A 537 -10.53 6.01 3.01
CA LYS A 537 -11.16 7.30 3.35
C LYS A 537 -10.16 8.35 3.82
N VAL A 538 -9.09 7.95 4.49
CA VAL A 538 -7.92 8.84 4.65
C VAL A 538 -7.41 9.14 3.25
N GLU A 539 -6.76 10.26 3.04
CA GLU A 539 -6.26 10.62 1.70
C GLU A 539 -4.77 10.30 1.58
N PHE A 540 -4.21 10.43 0.37
CA PHE A 540 -2.77 10.57 0.17
C PHE A 540 -2.52 11.65 -0.87
N GLN A 541 -1.59 12.55 -0.59
CA GLN A 541 -0.97 13.30 -1.67
C GLN A 541 -0.10 12.38 -2.50
N VAL A 542 -0.40 12.32 -3.79
CA VAL A 542 0.59 11.97 -4.79
C VAL A 542 1.37 13.25 -4.99
N GLY A 543 2.53 13.34 -4.33
CA GLY A 543 3.40 14.50 -4.45
C GLY A 543 3.59 14.84 -5.93
N THR A 544 3.26 16.08 -6.29
CA THR A 544 3.49 16.70 -7.60
C THR A 544 4.99 16.88 -7.84
N ALA A 545 5.78 15.80 -7.76
CA ALA A 545 6.99 15.70 -8.57
C ALA A 545 6.52 15.34 -9.99
N PRO A 546 7.01 16.02 -11.03
CA PRO A 546 6.46 15.96 -12.38
C PRO A 546 6.90 14.69 -13.13
N ASP A 547 6.71 13.50 -12.55
CA ASP A 547 6.57 12.30 -13.37
C ASP A 547 5.16 12.30 -13.96
N MET A 548 5.04 13.05 -15.04
CA MET A 548 3.81 13.28 -15.81
C MET A 548 3.09 11.96 -16.16
N ILE A 549 3.84 10.86 -16.28
CA ILE A 549 3.31 9.54 -16.61
C ILE A 549 2.68 8.85 -15.39
N GLU A 550 3.33 8.88 -14.22
CA GLU A 550 2.77 8.24 -13.02
C GLU A 550 1.55 9.03 -12.52
N ASN A 551 1.61 10.36 -12.59
CA ASN A 551 0.46 11.24 -12.33
C ASN A 551 -0.67 11.03 -13.36
N ALA A 552 -0.36 10.80 -14.63
CA ALA A 552 -1.37 10.47 -15.63
C ALA A 552 -2.00 9.09 -15.38
N VAL A 553 -1.22 8.08 -14.98
CA VAL A 553 -1.72 6.73 -14.70
C VAL A 553 -2.57 6.71 -13.42
N GLN A 554 -2.11 7.37 -12.35
CA GLN A 554 -2.89 7.51 -11.12
C GLN A 554 -4.10 8.42 -11.32
N GLY A 555 -3.96 9.50 -12.10
CA GLY A 555 -5.07 10.34 -12.53
C GLY A 555 -6.09 9.54 -13.34
N LEU A 556 -5.67 8.66 -14.24
CA LEU A 556 -6.53 7.76 -14.99
C LEU A 556 -7.18 6.68 -14.12
N MET A 557 -6.50 6.17 -13.09
CA MET A 557 -7.11 5.24 -12.13
C MET A 557 -8.13 5.94 -11.24
N ALA A 558 -7.80 7.12 -10.70
CA ALA A 558 -8.74 7.94 -9.95
C ALA A 558 -9.92 8.35 -10.82
N GLU A 559 -9.69 8.70 -12.09
CA GLU A 559 -10.72 9.03 -13.06
C GLU A 559 -11.54 7.81 -13.46
N ALA A 560 -10.95 6.61 -13.58
CA ALA A 560 -11.69 5.37 -13.82
C ALA A 560 -12.59 5.02 -12.63
N ILE A 561 -12.08 5.13 -11.40
CA ILE A 561 -12.88 4.96 -10.17
C ILE A 561 -13.99 6.02 -10.11
N ARG A 562 -13.69 7.27 -10.47
CA ARG A 562 -14.66 8.38 -10.53
C ARG A 562 -15.73 8.17 -11.60
N LEU A 563 -15.35 7.71 -12.78
CA LEU A 563 -16.26 7.41 -13.89
C LEU A 563 -17.15 6.22 -13.56
N GLU A 564 -16.60 5.18 -12.91
CA GLU A 564 -17.41 4.07 -12.39
C GLU A 564 -18.38 4.56 -11.29
N TRP A 565 -17.93 5.44 -10.39
CA TRP A 565 -18.78 6.06 -9.38
C TRP A 565 -19.86 6.97 -10.01
N LEU A 566 -19.54 7.75 -11.04
CA LEU A 566 -20.49 8.61 -11.76
C LEU A 566 -21.50 7.78 -12.56
N HIS A 567 -21.07 6.71 -13.24
CA HIS A 567 -21.97 5.77 -13.89
C HIS A 567 -22.91 5.12 -12.86
N ALA A 568 -22.39 4.78 -11.69
CA ALA A 568 -23.21 4.29 -10.59
C ALA A 568 -24.24 5.31 -10.10
N LYS A 569 -23.89 6.61 -10.05
CA LYS A 569 -24.78 7.68 -9.61
C LYS A 569 -25.82 8.09 -10.67
N ALA A 570 -25.45 8.13 -11.94
CA ALA A 570 -26.37 8.44 -13.04
C ALA A 570 -27.44 7.36 -13.23
N GLY A 571 -27.12 6.09 -12.92
CA GLY A 571 -28.12 5.02 -12.85
C GLY A 571 -29.22 5.25 -11.80
N TYR A 572 -28.95 6.03 -10.75
CA TYR A 572 -29.91 6.31 -9.66
C TYR A 572 -30.97 7.35 -10.07
N SER A 573 -30.62 8.35 -10.87
CA SER A 573 -31.55 9.41 -11.29
C SER A 573 -32.45 8.99 -12.46
N GLY A 574 -32.02 8.04 -13.28
CA GLY A 574 -32.82 7.50 -14.39
C GLY A 574 -33.97 6.59 -13.96
N SER A 575 -33.88 5.96 -12.79
CA SER A 575 -34.87 4.97 -12.34
C SER A 575 -36.08 5.57 -11.58
N LYS A 576 -36.07 6.87 -11.27
CA LYS A 576 -37.19 7.57 -10.60
C LYS A 576 -38.23 8.16 -11.58
N LYS A 577 -38.10 7.91 -12.90
CA LYS A 577 -39.02 8.38 -13.94
C LYS A 577 -39.82 7.26 -14.63
N LYS A 578 -39.99 6.11 -14.00
CA LYS A 578 -40.92 5.07 -14.45
C LYS A 578 -41.94 4.75 -13.39
#